data_AF-A0A1F4RG18-F1
#
_entry.id   AF-A0A1F4RG18-F1
#
_cell.length_a   1.000
_cell.length_b   1.000
_cell.length_c   1.000
_cell.angle_alpha   90.00
_cell.angle_beta   90.00
_cell.angle_gamma   90.00
#
_symmetry.space_group_name_H-M   'P 1'
#
loop_
_entity.id
_entity.type
_entity.pdbx_description
1 polymer ?
#
loop_
_entity_poly.entity_id
_entity_poly.type
_entity_poly.pdbx_seq_one_letter_code
_entity_poly.pdbx_strand_id
1 'polypeptide(L)'
;MAMRYLKNVVTLELDSAKCTGCGVCVEVCPHAVFRIENRKAVIVFRDLCMECGACARNCAFGALFVRAGVGCAAAVIHGKLHGIEPGCGCAETACCG
;
A
#
# COMPACT_ATOMS: atom_id res chain seq x y z
N MET A 1 17.81 13.83 2.93
CA MET A 1 16.55 14.08 3.64
C MET A 1 15.55 12.99 3.24
N ALA A 2 15.27 12.02 4.11
CA ALA A 2 14.21 11.04 3.85
C ALA A 2 12.95 11.50 4.60
N MET A 3 11.95 12.01 3.89
CA MET A 3 10.64 12.34 4.46
C MET A 3 9.92 11.05 4.85
N ARG A 4 10.23 10.53 6.04
CA ARG A 4 9.45 9.48 6.71
C ARG A 4 8.48 10.16 7.66
N TYR A 5 7.23 10.32 7.23
CA TYR A 5 6.20 10.99 8.02
C TYR A 5 5.73 10.13 9.21
N LEU A 6 5.47 8.84 8.99
CA LEU A 6 4.98 7.91 10.02
C LEU A 6 5.58 6.51 9.80
N LYS A 7 6.04 5.87 10.90
CA LYS A 7 6.62 4.52 10.85
C LYS A 7 5.54 3.47 11.07
N ASN A 8 5.62 2.35 10.35
CA ASN A 8 4.81 1.15 10.54
C ASN A 8 3.29 1.32 10.35
N VAL A 9 2.83 2.33 9.60
CA VAL A 9 1.39 2.58 9.39
C VAL A 9 0.80 1.90 8.16
N VAL A 10 1.63 1.45 7.23
CA VAL A 10 1.17 0.85 5.97
C VAL A 10 0.77 -0.61 6.17
N THR A 11 -0.09 -1.11 5.30
CA THR A 11 -0.60 -2.49 5.25
C THR A 11 0.23 -3.41 4.34
N LEU A 12 1.36 -2.92 3.82
CA LEU A 12 2.19 -3.66 2.87
C LEU A 12 2.75 -4.94 3.50
N GLU A 13 2.52 -6.06 2.81
CA GLU A 13 2.99 -7.40 3.14
C GLU A 13 3.52 -8.13 1.90
N LEU A 14 4.53 -8.99 2.12
CA LEU A 14 5.16 -9.83 1.09
C LEU A 14 5.20 -11.28 1.55
N ASP A 15 4.54 -12.15 0.79
CA ASP A 15 4.63 -13.60 0.92
C ASP A 15 5.85 -14.11 0.13
N SER A 16 6.91 -14.44 0.87
CA SER A 16 8.17 -14.93 0.29
C SER A 16 8.06 -16.31 -0.34
N ALA A 17 7.06 -17.11 0.05
CA ALA A 17 6.83 -18.44 -0.53
C ALA A 17 6.30 -18.32 -1.96
N LYS A 18 5.40 -17.36 -2.21
CA LYS A 18 4.83 -17.08 -3.54
C LYS A 18 5.73 -16.23 -4.44
N CYS A 19 6.65 -15.45 -3.86
CA CYS A 19 7.54 -14.59 -4.63
C CYS A 19 8.48 -15.41 -5.53
N THR A 20 8.53 -15.14 -6.83
CA THR A 20 9.48 -15.80 -7.75
C THR A 20 10.76 -15.00 -8.00
N GLY A 21 10.83 -13.77 -7.49
CA GLY A 21 11.97 -12.88 -7.73
C GLY A 21 11.96 -12.17 -9.08
N CYS A 22 10.83 -12.12 -9.79
CA CYS A 22 10.75 -11.54 -11.14
C CYS A 22 11.06 -10.04 -11.26
N GLY A 23 11.16 -9.30 -10.16
CA GLY A 23 11.59 -7.89 -10.17
C GLY A 23 10.49 -6.86 -10.48
N VAL A 24 9.32 -7.26 -10.98
CA VAL A 24 8.24 -6.31 -11.38
C VAL A 24 7.86 -5.33 -10.26
N CYS A 25 7.84 -5.78 -8.99
CA CYS A 25 7.54 -4.91 -7.85
C CYS A 25 8.57 -3.77 -7.65
N VAL A 26 9.83 -3.97 -8.04
CA VAL A 26 10.88 -2.95 -8.01
C VAL A 26 10.65 -1.92 -9.12
N GLU A 27 10.29 -2.39 -10.31
CA GLU A 27 10.06 -1.55 -11.50
C GLU A 27 8.84 -0.62 -11.32
N VAL A 28 7.73 -1.15 -10.82
CA VAL A 28 6.46 -0.39 -10.72
C VAL A 28 6.36 0.46 -9.46
N CYS A 29 7.31 0.41 -8.54
CA CYS A 29 7.23 1.15 -7.27
C CYS A 29 7.91 2.53 -7.38
N PRO A 30 7.15 3.64 -7.41
CA PRO A 30 7.74 4.97 -7.57
C PRO A 30 8.53 5.44 -6.34
N HIS A 31 8.40 4.73 -5.21
CA HIS A 31 9.08 5.05 -3.95
C HIS A 31 10.23 4.09 -3.63
N ALA A 32 10.60 3.20 -4.58
CA ALA A 32 11.71 2.25 -4.44
C ALA A 32 11.65 1.41 -3.15
N VAL A 33 10.44 0.99 -2.73
CA VAL A 33 10.21 0.26 -1.47
C VAL A 33 10.86 -1.13 -1.47
N PHE A 34 11.07 -1.72 -2.64
CA PHE A 34 11.53 -3.09 -2.83
C PHE A 34 12.96 -3.15 -3.37
N ARG A 35 13.66 -4.25 -3.06
CA ARG A 35 14.87 -4.70 -3.76
C ARG A 35 14.77 -6.18 -4.08
N ILE A 36 15.62 -6.66 -4.99
CA ILE A 36 15.85 -8.08 -5.18
C ILE A 36 17.12 -8.47 -4.43
N GLU A 37 16.99 -9.41 -3.50
CA GLU A 37 18.08 -9.99 -2.73
C GLU A 37 17.88 -11.51 -2.70
N ASN A 38 18.96 -12.28 -2.89
CA ASN A 38 18.90 -13.75 -2.90
C ASN A 38 17.82 -14.33 -3.84
N ARG A 39 17.62 -13.69 -5.01
CA ARG A 39 16.59 -14.04 -6.01
C ARG A 39 15.14 -13.92 -5.50
N LYS A 40 14.90 -13.14 -4.46
CA LYS A 40 13.55 -12.84 -3.93
C LYS A 40 13.41 -11.33 -3.74
N ALA A 41 12.17 -10.86 -3.79
CA ALA A 41 11.89 -9.50 -3.37
C ALA A 41 12.10 -9.37 -1.85
N VAL A 42 12.54 -8.20 -1.41
CA VAL A 42 12.61 -7.79 -0.01
C VAL A 42 12.07 -6.37 0.14
N ILE A 43 11.43 -6.07 1.28
CA ILE A 43 10.92 -4.74 1.59
C ILE A 43 12.02 -3.99 2.35
N VAL A 44 12.62 -2.97 1.72
CA VAL A 44 13.73 -2.20 2.32
C VAL A 44 13.28 -0.88 2.92
N PHE A 45 12.26 -0.24 2.32
CA PHE A 45 11.77 1.06 2.75
C PHE A 45 10.25 1.04 2.96
N ARG A 46 9.79 0.15 3.85
CA ARG A 46 8.36 -0.05 4.14
C ARG A 46 7.59 1.26 4.37
N ASP A 47 8.17 2.18 5.15
CA ASP A 47 7.55 3.46 5.50
C ASP A 47 7.47 4.48 4.35
N LEU A 48 8.04 4.18 3.18
CA LEU A 48 7.87 5.00 1.97
C LEU A 48 6.70 4.52 1.09
N CYS A 49 6.06 3.41 1.44
CA CYS A 49 4.90 2.92 0.71
C CYS A 49 3.73 3.90 0.89
N MET A 50 3.25 4.47 -0.21
CA MET A 50 2.05 5.32 -0.22
C MET A 50 0.75 4.54 -0.43
N GLU A 51 0.80 3.20 -0.32
CA GLU A 51 -0.34 2.30 -0.53
C GLU A 51 -1.04 2.48 -1.90
N CYS A 52 -0.28 2.74 -2.96
CA CYS A 52 -0.83 2.93 -4.30
C CYS A 52 -1.31 1.63 -4.99
N GLY A 53 -0.93 0.47 -4.46
CA GLY A 53 -1.34 -0.84 -5.00
C GLY A 53 -0.67 -1.28 -6.30
N ALA A 54 0.26 -0.51 -6.87
CA ALA A 54 0.91 -0.87 -8.14
C ALA A 54 1.65 -2.23 -8.07
N CYS A 55 2.36 -2.49 -6.98
CA CYS A 55 3.12 -3.73 -6.81
C CYS A 55 2.21 -4.97 -6.69
N ALA A 56 1.11 -4.87 -5.94
CA ALA A 56 0.14 -5.95 -5.79
C ALA A 56 -0.59 -6.25 -7.10
N ARG A 57 -1.05 -5.22 -7.82
CA ARG A 57 -1.75 -5.38 -9.11
C ARG A 57 -0.91 -6.03 -10.21
N ASN A 58 0.40 -5.79 -10.20
CA ASN A 58 1.31 -6.32 -11.22
C ASN A 58 2.01 -7.62 -10.79
N CYS A 59 1.76 -8.12 -9.58
CA CYS A 59 2.33 -9.39 -9.15
C CYS A 59 1.48 -10.57 -9.68
N ALA A 60 1.91 -11.16 -10.79
CA ALA A 60 1.24 -12.33 -11.38
C ALA A 60 1.14 -13.55 -10.44
N PHE A 61 1.98 -13.59 -9.39
CA PHE A 61 2.04 -14.70 -8.42
C PHE A 61 1.27 -14.42 -7.13
N GLY A 62 0.64 -13.24 -7.00
CA GLY A 62 -0.09 -12.87 -5.79
C GLY A 62 0.76 -12.87 -4.51
N ALA A 63 2.06 -12.53 -4.65
CA ALA A 63 3.00 -12.53 -3.53
C ALA A 63 2.93 -11.25 -2.68
N LEU A 64 2.24 -10.20 -3.14
CA LEU A 64 2.21 -8.90 -2.49
C LEU A 64 0.78 -8.49 -2.15
N PHE A 65 0.60 -7.99 -0.94
CA PHE A 65 -0.66 -7.42 -0.48
C PHE A 65 -0.43 -5.99 0.02
N VAL A 66 -1.35 -5.10 -0.33
CA VAL A 66 -1.47 -3.77 0.26
C VAL A 66 -2.91 -3.31 0.08
N ARG A 67 -3.52 -2.74 1.13
CA ARG A 67 -4.84 -2.14 1.05
C ARG A 67 -4.72 -0.79 0.35
N ALA A 68 -4.94 -0.79 -0.95
CA ALA A 68 -4.80 0.43 -1.74
C ALA A 68 -5.89 1.46 -1.42
N GLY A 69 -5.51 2.74 -1.38
CA GLY A 69 -6.43 3.85 -1.17
C GLY A 69 -5.89 4.94 -0.24
N VAL A 70 -6.65 6.02 -0.10
CA VAL A 70 -6.28 7.19 0.73
C VAL A 70 -6.61 6.99 2.22
N GLY A 71 -6.87 5.77 2.67
CA GLY A 71 -7.35 5.46 4.01
C GLY A 71 -8.61 6.28 4.36
N CYS A 72 -8.62 6.90 5.54
CA CYS A 72 -9.72 7.74 6.03
C CYS A 72 -9.73 9.17 5.44
N ALA A 73 -8.78 9.54 4.58
CA ALA A 73 -8.68 10.90 4.08
C ALA A 73 -9.95 11.33 3.32
N ALA A 74 -10.54 10.41 2.53
CA ALA A 74 -11.79 10.68 1.83
C ALA A 74 -12.95 10.95 2.80
N ALA A 75 -13.09 10.17 3.88
CA ALA A 75 -14.10 10.39 4.91
C ALA A 75 -13.94 11.75 5.59
N VAL A 76 -12.70 12.14 5.92
CA VAL A 76 -12.42 13.45 6.53
C VAL A 76 -12.77 14.61 5.59
N ILE A 77 -12.41 14.50 4.30
CA ILE A 77 -12.74 15.52 3.30
C ILE A 77 -14.26 15.63 3.13
N HIS A 78 -14.95 14.50 2.97
CA HIS A 78 -16.41 14.48 2.80
C HIS A 78 -17.14 15.03 4.04
N GLY A 79 -16.72 14.63 5.24
CA GLY A 79 -17.24 15.17 6.50
C GLY A 79 -17.12 16.69 6.60
N LYS A 80 -15.97 17.23 6.18
CA LYS A 80 -15.74 18.68 6.12
C LYS A 80 -16.61 19.40 5.09
N LEU A 81 -16.88 18.78 3.94
CA LEU A 81 -17.71 19.37 2.88
C LEU A 81 -19.20 19.38 3.23
N HIS A 82 -19.68 18.34 3.91
CA HIS A 82 -21.11 18.15 4.17
C HIS A 82 -21.51 18.41 5.63
N GLY A 83 -20.57 18.76 6.50
CA GLY A 83 -20.83 19.00 7.93
C GLY A 83 -21.24 17.73 8.68
N ILE A 84 -20.79 16.56 8.22
CA ILE A 84 -21.10 15.26 8.83
C ILE A 84 -19.86 14.71 9.56
N GLU A 85 -20.07 13.95 10.63
CA GLU A 85 -18.94 13.31 11.32
C GLU A 85 -18.36 12.17 10.47
N PRO A 86 -17.01 12.08 10.33
CA PRO A 86 -16.38 11.00 9.60
C PRO A 86 -16.55 9.68 10.37
N GLY A 87 -17.39 8.79 9.83
CA GLY A 87 -17.59 7.45 10.37
C GLY A 87 -16.72 6.40 9.65
N CYS A 88 -16.22 5.42 10.38
CA CYS A 88 -15.56 4.22 9.83
C CYS A 88 -16.60 3.12 9.55
N GLY A 89 -17.68 3.45 8.84
CA GLY A 89 -18.78 2.53 8.57
C GLY A 89 -18.35 1.41 7.63
N CYS A 90 -18.34 0.17 8.12
CA CYS A 90 -18.09 -1.04 7.32
C CYS A 90 -19.37 -1.45 6.58
N ALA A 91 -19.70 -0.81 5.46
CA ALA A 91 -20.68 -1.33 4.51
C ALA A 91 -19.96 -1.76 3.22
N GLU A 92 -20.33 -2.94 2.74
CA GLU A 92 -19.50 -3.90 2.00
C GLU A 92 -19.04 -3.50 0.59
N THR A 93 -19.18 -2.24 0.16
CA THR A 93 -18.71 -1.80 -1.18
C THR A 93 -18.07 -0.41 -1.27
N ALA A 94 -17.89 0.35 -0.18
CA ALA A 94 -16.98 1.50 -0.17
C ALA A 94 -16.70 1.93 1.27
N CYS A 95 -15.44 1.99 1.67
CA CYS A 95 -15.06 2.52 2.98
C CYS A 95 -15.29 4.05 3.13
N CYS A 96 -15.86 4.72 2.11
CA CYS A 96 -16.22 6.14 2.07
C CYS A 96 -17.32 6.36 1.01
N GLY A 97 -18.55 5.94 1.28
CA GLY A 97 -19.73 6.22 0.44
C GLY A 97 -20.96 6.40 1.29
#